data_AF-A0AAU0VVQ7-F1
#
_entry.id   AF-A0AAU0VVQ7-F1
#
_cell.length_a   1.000
_cell.length_b   1.000
_cell.length_c   1.000
_cell.angle_alpha   90.00
_cell.angle_beta   90.00
_cell.angle_gamma   90.00
#
_symmetry.space_group_name_H-M   'P 1'
#
loop_
_entity.id
_entity.type
_entity.pdbx_description
1 polymer ?
#
loop_
_entity_poly.entity_id
_entity_poly.type
_entity_poly.pdbx_seq_one_letter_code
_entity_poly.pdbx_strand_id
1 'polypeptide(L)' 'MNDFLWERLSVEGQREVDRLMAAGRNVQAIMVIREYADGPKPEIPECMDFLAWRFTASREVSDGG' A
#
# COMPACT_ATOMS: atom_id res chain seq x y z
N MET A 1 -11.14 -2.11 -6.18
CA MET A 1 -11.51 -1.33 -4.97
C MET A 1 -10.31 -1.01 -4.08
N ASN A 2 -9.07 -1.33 -4.51
CA ASN A 2 -7.85 -1.04 -3.74
C ASN A 2 -7.22 0.31 -4.11
N ASP A 3 -7.46 0.83 -5.32
CA ASP A 3 -7.00 2.16 -5.74
C ASP A 3 -7.52 3.29 -4.84
N PHE A 4 -8.72 3.14 -4.26
CA PHE A 4 -9.29 4.15 -3.38
C PHE A 4 -8.47 4.38 -2.10
N LEU A 5 -7.83 3.34 -1.55
CA LEU A 5 -6.92 3.50 -0.42
C LEU A 5 -5.61 4.16 -0.84
N TRP A 6 -5.12 3.87 -2.05
CA TRP A 6 -3.93 4.50 -2.59
C TRP A 6 -4.13 6.00 -2.84
N GLU A 7 -5.27 6.38 -3.43
CA GLU A 7 -5.62 7.78 -3.69
C GLU A 7 -5.88 8.59 -2.41
N ARG A 8 -6.21 7.91 -1.30
CA ARG A 8 -6.35 8.54 0.03
C ARG A 8 -5.05 8.77 0.76
N LEU A 9 -3.95 8.16 0.30
CA LEU A 9 -2.63 8.42 0.84
C LEU A 9 -2.06 9.68 0.19
N SER A 10 -1.50 10.55 1.01
CA SER A 10 -0.64 11.64 0.53
C SER A 10 0.55 11.08 -0.26
N VAL A 11 1.12 11.88 -1.17
CA VAL A 11 2.29 11.50 -2.00
C VAL A 11 3.46 10.96 -1.16
N GLU A 12 3.67 11.51 0.03
CA GLU A 12 4.68 11.04 0.99
C GLU A 12 4.34 9.66 1.56
N GLY A 13 3.08 9.43 1.94
CA GLY A 13 2.59 8.13 2.41
C GLY A 13 2.67 7.06 1.33
N GLN A 14 2.33 7.39 0.09
CA GLN A 14 2.50 6.49 -1.06
C GLN A 14 3.96 6.07 -1.26
N ARG A 15 4.90 7.02 -1.24
CA ARG A 15 6.33 6.73 -1.38
C ARG A 15 6.87 5.87 -0.25
N GLU A 16 6.41 6.11 0.98
CA GLU A 16 6.87 5.35 2.13
C GLU A 16 6.32 3.91 2.13
N VAL A 17 5.04 3.74 1.77
CA VAL A 17 4.47 2.40 1.56
C VAL A 17 5.24 1.62 0.50
N ASP A 18 5.60 2.25 -0.62
CA ASP A 18 6.35 1.61 -1.71
C ASP A 18 7.75 1.15 -1.24
N ARG A 19 8.47 1.99 -0.48
CA ARG A 19 9.76 1.63 0.13
C ARG A 19 9.64 0.47 1.11
N LEU A 20 8.62 0.51 1.97
CA LEU A 20 8.40 -0.54 2.98
C LEU A 20 8.03 -1.86 2.32
N MET A 21 7.25 -1.83 1.24
CA MET A 21 6.96 -3.01 0.44
C MET A 21 8.19 -3.58 -0.25
N ALA A 22 9.03 -2.73 -0.87
CA ALA A 22 10.28 -3.15 -1.47
C ALA A 22 11.25 -3.79 -0.45
N ALA A 23 11.19 -3.35 0.80
CA ALA A 23 11.97 -3.91 1.91
C ALA A 23 11.31 -5.13 2.59
N GLY A 24 10.14 -5.61 2.12
CA GLY A 24 9.40 -6.72 2.71
C GLY A 24 8.78 -6.43 4.08
N ARG A 25 8.63 -5.15 4.45
CA ARG A 25 8.16 -4.69 5.76
C ARG A 25 6.66 -4.42 5.79
N ASN A 26 5.87 -5.46 5.54
CA ASN A 26 4.41 -5.35 5.39
C ASN A 26 3.71 -4.74 6.61
N VAL A 27 4.11 -5.10 7.84
CA VAL A 27 3.50 -4.55 9.07
C VAL A 27 3.71 -3.04 9.18
N GLN A 28 4.90 -2.55 8.81
CA GLN A 28 5.19 -1.12 8.82
C GLN A 28 4.41 -0.40 7.73
N ALA A 29 4.25 -1.01 6.55
CA ALA A 29 3.43 -0.46 5.48
C ALA A 29 1.96 -0.31 5.91
N ILE A 30 1.40 -1.28 6.66
CA ILE A 30 0.04 -1.17 7.23
C ILE A 30 -0.06 0.00 8.21
N MET A 31 0.95 0.21 9.06
CA MET A 31 0.96 1.33 9.99
C MET A 31 0.94 2.67 9.25
N VAL A 32 1.78 2.82 8.21
CA VAL A 32 1.81 4.02 7.35
C VAL A 32 0.47 4.22 6.64
N ILE A 33 -0.14 3.17 6.10
CA ILE A 33 -1.46 3.28 5.46
C ILE A 33 -2.50 3.81 6.45
N ARG A 34 -2.51 3.32 7.68
CA ARG A 34 -3.47 3.73 8.72
C ARG A 34 -3.19 5.09 9.33
N GLU A 35 -1.96 5.57 9.23
CA GLU A 35 -1.53 6.88 9.74
C GLU A 35 -1.74 8.00 8.71
N TYR A 36 -1.47 7.72 7.44
CA TYR A 36 -1.51 8.69 6.35
C TYR A 36 -2.81 8.64 5.51
N ALA A 37 -3.70 7.68 5.76
CA ALA A 37 -5.01 7.67 5.10
C ALA A 37 -5.90 8.78 5.67
N ASP A 38 -6.25 9.73 4.81
CA ASP A 38 -7.26 10.74 5.14
C ASP A 38 -8.64 10.08 5.33
N GLY A 39 -9.38 10.44 6.38
CA GLY A 39 -10.73 9.93 6.67
C GLY A 39 -10.78 8.73 7.65
N PRO A 40 -11.81 7.86 7.59
CA PRO A 40 -11.91 6.71 8.49
C PRO A 40 -10.72 5.77 8.33
N LYS A 41 -10.16 5.34 9.47
CA LYS A 41 -9.03 4.42 9.52
C LYS A 41 -9.41 3.08 8.88
N PRO A 42 -8.69 2.62 7.85
CA PRO A 42 -8.94 1.32 7.27
C PRO A 42 -8.68 0.20 8.28
N GLU A 43 -9.47 -0.85 8.16
CA GLU A 43 -9.28 -2.06 8.94
C GLU A 43 -8.05 -2.84 8.45
N ILE A 44 -7.49 -3.69 9.31
CA ILE A 44 -6.31 -4.49 8.95
C ILE A 44 -6.57 -5.39 7.73
N PRO A 45 -7.72 -6.06 7.58
CA PRO A 45 -8.01 -6.84 6.37
C PRO A 45 -7.94 -6.00 5.09
N GLU A 46 -8.51 -4.78 5.11
CA GLU A 46 -8.48 -3.88 3.96
C GLU A 46 -7.04 -3.45 3.60
N CYS A 47 -6.20 -3.17 4.61
CA CYS A 47 -4.79 -2.88 4.38
C CYS A 47 -4.03 -4.08 3.79
N MET A 48 -4.36 -5.30 4.22
CA MET A 48 -3.73 -6.53 3.72
C MET A 48 -4.12 -6.80 2.27
N ASP A 49 -5.40 -6.68 1.92
CA ASP A 49 -5.90 -6.79 0.54
C ASP A 49 -5.25 -5.74 -0.37
N PHE A 50 -5.10 -4.52 0.13
CA PHE A 50 -4.40 -3.45 -0.57
C PHE A 50 -2.94 -3.79 -0.86
N LEU A 51 -2.18 -4.24 0.15
CA LEU A 51 -0.77 -4.61 -0.02
C LEU A 51 -0.61 -5.82 -0.96
N ALA A 52 -1.51 -6.80 -0.89
CA ALA A 52 -1.51 -7.96 -1.78
C ALA A 52 -1.76 -7.56 -3.24
N TRP A 53 -2.72 -6.66 -3.49
CA TRP A 53 -2.96 -6.11 -4.82
C TRP A 53 -1.74 -5.35 -5.34
N ARG A 54 -1.14 -4.49 -4.50
CA ARG A 54 0.01 -3.67 -4.89
C ARG A 54 1.26 -4.53 -5.18
N PHE A 55 1.48 -5.60 -4.41
CA PHE A 55 2.55 -6.56 -4.67
C PHE A 55 2.38 -7.28 -6.00
N THR A 56 1.14 -7.60 -6.38
CA THR A 56 0.81 -8.23 -7.67
C THR A 56 1.08 -7.25 -8.82
N ALA A 57 0.63 -6.00 -8.70
CA ALA A 57 0.86 -4.96 -9.70
C ALA A 57 2.35 -4.64 -9.92
N SER A 58 3.17 -4.66 -8.85
CA SER A 58 4.63 -4.47 -8.97
C SER A 58 5.33 -5.64 -9.68
N ARG A 59 4.77 -6.86 -9.66
CA ARG A 59 5.34 -8.03 -10.33
C ARG A 59 5.06 -8.05 -11.83
N GLU A 60 3.89 -7.58 -12.27
CA GLU A 60 3.55 -7.53 -13.71
C GLU A 60 4.46 -6.58 -14.49
N VAL A 61 5.00 -5.52 -13.85
CA VAL A 61 5.99 -4.62 -14.48
C VAL A 61 7.36 -5.28 -14.66
N SER A 62 7.66 -6.36 -13.93
CA SER A 62 8.95 -7.07 -14.01
C SER A 62 8.94 -8.27 -14.95
N ASP A 63 7.77 -8.66 -15.48
CA ASP A 63 7.58 -9.85 -16.35
C ASP A 63 7.23 -9.49 -17.81
N GLY A 64 7.50 -8.25 -18.23
CA GLY A 64 7.41 -7.80 -19.61
C GLY A 64 8.81 -7.66 -20.22
N GLY A 65 9.41 -8.79 -20.61
CA GLY A 65 10.67 -8.87 -21.35
C GLY A 65 10.53 -8.51 -22.83
#